data_AF-A0A381UP11-F1
#
_entry.id   AF-A0A381UP11-F1
#
_cell.length_a   1.000
_cell.length_b   1.000
_cell.length_c   1.000
_cell.angle_alpha   90.00
_cell.angle_beta   90.00
_cell.angle_gamma   90.00
#
_symmetry.space_group_name_H-M   'P 1'
#
loop_
_entity.id
_entity.type
_entity.pdbx_description
1 polymer ?
#
loop_
_entity_poly.entity_id
_entity_poly.type
_entity_poly.pdbx_seq_one_letter_code
_entity_poly.pdbx_strand_id
1 'polypeptide(L)'
;MKNLLIFPPDWLPSEPYLSLPSLASVLRPAGHEVVQMDVNVEMYDLFFSRRFLEHVAQRIAHEKQHLQEVQGKRQLDEEEQELLDKLLTCTPELFEQLSNDVERAKRILRSQAFYDIDQLEWATNCLHQTMTLISLGYYPAQICFPPIETDIVYK
;
A
#
# COMPACT_ATOMS: atom_id res chain seq x y z
N MET A 1 -15.19 -27.36 17.20
CA MET A 1 -14.36 -27.23 15.98
C MET A 1 -13.75 -25.84 15.95
N LYS A 2 -12.48 -25.71 15.57
CA LYS A 2 -11.78 -24.43 15.47
C LYS A 2 -11.90 -23.88 14.06
N ASN A 3 -12.35 -22.65 13.93
CA ASN A 3 -12.57 -21.96 12.66
C ASN A 3 -11.73 -20.69 12.60
N LEU A 4 -11.07 -20.47 11.46
CA LEU A 4 -10.41 -19.21 11.12
C LEU A 4 -11.26 -18.50 10.07
N LEU A 5 -11.72 -17.29 10.39
CA LEU A 5 -12.41 -16.41 9.45
C LEU A 5 -11.39 -15.41 8.90
N ILE A 6 -11.27 -15.35 7.58
CA ILE A 6 -10.27 -14.53 6.89
C ILE A 6 -11.00 -13.45 6.11
N PHE A 7 -10.63 -12.20 6.35
CA PHE A 7 -10.96 -11.10 5.46
C PHE A 7 -9.81 -10.93 4.46
N PRO A 8 -10.06 -11.07 3.15
CA PRO A 8 -9.01 -11.08 2.13
C PRO A 8 -8.48 -9.67 1.81
N PRO A 9 -7.25 -9.56 1.29
CA PRO A 9 -6.81 -8.36 0.57
C PRO A 9 -7.52 -8.26 -0.80
N ASP A 10 -7.57 -7.15 -1.52
CA ASP A 10 -7.11 -5.78 -1.25
C ASP A 10 -8.36 -4.88 -1.15
N TRP A 11 -8.63 -4.32 0.03
CA TRP A 11 -9.78 -3.46 0.30
C TRP A 11 -9.38 -2.18 1.01
N LEU A 12 -10.22 -1.15 0.90
CA LEU A 12 -10.05 0.12 1.59
C LEU A 12 -10.01 -0.05 3.13
N PRO A 13 -8.87 0.22 3.82
CA PRO A 13 -8.75 -0.04 5.26
C PRO A 13 -9.67 0.78 6.17
N SER A 14 -10.26 1.87 5.65
CA SER A 14 -11.20 2.70 6.40
C SER A 14 -12.62 2.11 6.49
N GLU A 15 -12.91 1.04 5.74
CA GLU A 15 -14.22 0.39 5.73
C GLU A 15 -14.20 -0.91 6.53
N PRO A 16 -14.65 -0.90 7.81
CA PRO A 16 -14.64 -2.11 8.61
C PRO A 16 -15.66 -3.12 8.11
N TYR A 17 -15.21 -4.36 7.88
CA TYR A 17 -16.08 -5.44 7.42
C TYR A 17 -16.89 -6.07 8.53
N LEU A 18 -18.21 -5.90 8.47
CA LEU A 18 -19.12 -6.44 9.47
C LEU A 18 -19.36 -7.96 9.34
N SER A 19 -18.99 -8.58 8.22
CA SER A 19 -19.28 -10.00 7.94
C SER A 19 -18.60 -10.96 8.93
N LEU A 20 -17.31 -10.77 9.20
CA LEU A 20 -16.53 -11.59 10.13
C LEU A 20 -17.06 -11.51 11.58
N PRO A 21 -17.25 -10.32 12.19
CA PRO A 21 -17.80 -10.24 13.53
C PRO A 21 -19.25 -10.72 13.61
N SER A 22 -20.06 -10.52 12.55
CA SER A 22 -21.43 -11.07 12.48
C SER A 22 -21.42 -12.59 12.51
N LEU A 23 -20.62 -13.25 11.68
CA LEU A 23 -20.53 -14.70 11.66
C LEU A 23 -19.96 -15.25 12.98
N ALA A 24 -18.94 -14.58 13.54
CA ALA A 24 -18.38 -14.95 14.83
C ALA A 24 -19.41 -14.85 15.98
N SER A 25 -20.33 -13.89 15.93
CA SER A 25 -21.40 -13.72 16.93
C SER A 25 -22.38 -14.88 16.97
N VAL A 26 -22.55 -15.60 15.85
CA VAL A 26 -23.44 -16.78 15.75
C VAL A 26 -22.68 -18.08 16.05
N LEU A 27 -21.47 -18.22 15.52
CA LEU A 27 -20.68 -19.44 15.66
C LEU A 27 -20.19 -19.68 17.10
N ARG A 28 -19.80 -18.62 17.82
CA ARG A 28 -19.27 -18.76 19.18
C ARG A 28 -20.32 -19.32 20.16
N PRO A 29 -21.56 -18.80 20.25
CA PRO A 29 -22.61 -19.40 21.07
C PRO A 29 -22.97 -20.84 20.69
N ALA A 30 -22.80 -21.22 19.41
CA ALA A 30 -23.00 -22.58 18.94
C ALA A 30 -21.85 -23.55 19.31
N GLY A 31 -20.87 -23.12 20.11
CA GLY A 31 -19.79 -23.96 20.61
C GLY A 31 -18.56 -24.05 19.69
N HIS A 32 -18.45 -23.18 18.69
CA HIS A 32 -17.26 -23.09 17.85
C HIS A 32 -16.21 -22.15 18.44
N GLU A 33 -14.95 -22.54 18.36
CA GLU A 33 -13.82 -21.62 18.58
C GLU A 33 -13.60 -20.83 17.28
N VAL A 34 -13.65 -19.49 17.36
CA VAL A 34 -13.56 -18.62 16.18
C VAL A 34 -12.45 -17.59 16.34
N VAL A 35 -11.46 -17.67 15.46
CA VAL A 35 -10.40 -16.68 15.26
C VAL A 35 -10.74 -15.86 14.02
N GLN A 36 -10.56 -14.54 14.10
CA GLN A 36 -10.73 -13.62 12.96
C GLN A 36 -9.35 -13.09 12.58
N MET A 37 -9.06 -13.03 11.27
CA MET A 37 -7.83 -12.49 10.72
C MET A 37 -8.16 -11.56 9.57
N ASP A 38 -7.74 -10.32 9.69
CA ASP A 38 -7.87 -9.30 8.65
C ASP A 38 -6.56 -9.25 7.86
N VAL A 39 -6.50 -10.01 6.76
CA VAL A 39 -5.30 -10.07 5.92
C VAL A 39 -5.11 -8.78 5.13
N ASN A 40 -6.18 -8.01 4.93
CA ASN A 40 -6.12 -6.73 4.26
C ASN A 40 -5.26 -5.72 5.05
N VAL A 41 -5.54 -5.54 6.34
CA VAL A 41 -4.74 -4.65 7.21
C VAL A 41 -3.30 -5.13 7.34
N GLU A 42 -3.08 -6.44 7.46
CA GLU A 42 -1.73 -7.04 7.54
C GLU A 42 -0.93 -6.80 6.25
N MET A 43 -1.57 -6.86 5.08
CA MET A 43 -0.95 -6.54 3.79
C MET A 43 -0.47 -5.09 3.76
N TYR A 44 -1.31 -4.13 4.14
CA TYR A 44 -0.93 -2.71 4.17
C TYR A 44 0.16 -2.44 5.22
N ASP A 45 0.10 -3.06 6.39
CA ASP A 45 1.15 -2.88 7.40
C ASP A 45 2.51 -3.42 6.91
N LEU A 46 2.51 -4.55 6.18
CA LEU A 46 3.68 -5.08 5.50
C LEU A 46 4.18 -4.13 4.39
N PHE A 47 3.30 -3.68 3.50
CA PHE A 47 3.66 -2.79 2.39
C PHE A 47 4.28 -1.47 2.86
N PHE A 48 3.76 -0.92 3.95
CA PHE A 48 4.28 0.29 4.58
C PHE A 48 5.43 0.04 5.55
N SER A 49 5.92 -1.20 5.68
CA SER A 49 7.08 -1.48 6.52
C SER A 49 8.37 -1.04 5.84
N ARG A 50 9.32 -0.52 6.62
CA ARG A 50 10.68 -0.18 6.14
C ARG A 50 11.32 -1.33 5.34
N ARG A 51 11.21 -2.56 5.85
CA ARG A 51 11.76 -3.76 5.18
C ARG A 51 11.19 -3.94 3.77
N PHE A 52 9.89 -3.74 3.60
CA PHE A 52 9.27 -3.87 2.28
C PHE A 52 9.65 -2.72 1.36
N LEU A 53 9.71 -1.49 1.87
CA LEU A 53 10.16 -0.33 1.10
C LEU A 53 11.62 -0.43 0.64
N GLU A 54 12.50 -1.03 1.46
CA GLU A 54 13.86 -1.39 1.06
C GLU A 54 13.88 -2.40 -0.10
N HIS A 55 12.98 -3.38 -0.07
CA HIS A 55 12.82 -4.34 -1.18
C HIS A 55 12.32 -3.64 -2.45
N VAL A 56 11.35 -2.73 -2.33
CA VAL A 56 10.86 -1.90 -3.45
C VAL A 56 11.98 -1.04 -4.03
N ALA A 57 12.85 -0.46 -3.18
CA ALA A 57 14.00 0.32 -3.63
C ALA A 57 14.96 -0.51 -4.49
N GLN A 58 15.23 -1.76 -4.11
CA GLN A 58 16.04 -2.69 -4.90
C GLN A 58 15.41 -3.00 -6.26
N ARG A 59 14.08 -3.18 -6.30
CA ARG A 59 13.35 -3.40 -7.56
C ARG A 59 13.44 -2.19 -8.49
N ILE A 60 13.21 -0.99 -7.95
CA ILE A 60 13.33 0.27 -8.70
C ILE A 60 14.75 0.46 -9.24
N ALA A 61 15.77 0.19 -8.43
CA ALA A 61 17.16 0.29 -8.87
C ALA A 61 17.48 -0.70 -10.00
N HIS A 62 16.99 -1.94 -9.91
CA HIS A 62 17.15 -2.95 -10.94
C HIS A 62 16.48 -2.54 -12.26
N GLU A 63 15.22 -2.09 -12.19
CA GLU A 63 14.47 -1.68 -13.39
C GLU A 63 15.09 -0.45 -14.06
N LYS A 64 15.51 0.53 -13.26
CA LYS A 64 16.25 1.70 -13.75
C LYS A 64 17.51 1.29 -14.50
N GLN A 65 18.31 0.38 -13.93
CA GLN A 65 19.52 -0.11 -14.60
C GLN A 65 19.18 -0.80 -15.92
N HIS A 66 18.14 -1.65 -15.92
CA HIS A 66 17.69 -2.34 -17.12
C HIS A 66 17.33 -1.36 -18.25
N LEU A 67 16.51 -0.35 -17.98
CA LEU A 67 16.11 0.64 -18.97
C LEU A 67 17.29 1.50 -19.46
N GLN A 68 18.24 1.84 -18.60
CA GLN A 68 19.48 2.53 -19.01
C GLN A 68 20.33 1.68 -19.97
N GLU A 69 20.42 0.37 -19.74
CA GLU A 69 21.12 -0.56 -20.64
C GLU A 69 20.39 -0.71 -21.99
N VAL A 70 19.05 -0.73 -21.97
CA VAL A 70 18.23 -0.77 -23.19
C VAL A 70 18.42 0.53 -23.99
N GLN A 71 18.37 1.69 -23.32
CA GLN A 71 18.59 3.00 -23.95
C GLN A 71 19.97 3.12 -24.62
N GLY A 72 21.00 2.47 -24.05
CA GLY A 72 22.33 2.40 -24.65
C GLY A 72 22.41 1.53 -25.92
N LYS A 73 21.45 0.62 -26.13
CA LYS A 73 21.39 -0.33 -27.26
C LYS A 73 20.40 0.09 -28.34
N ARG A 74 19.29 0.73 -27.95
CA ARG A 74 18.24 1.23 -28.83
C ARG A 74 17.53 2.43 -28.23
N GLN A 75 16.78 3.15 -29.05
CA GLN A 75 15.86 4.17 -28.55
C GLN A 75 14.75 3.53 -27.70
N LEU A 76 14.44 4.14 -26.56
CA LEU A 76 13.27 3.79 -25.75
C LEU A 76 11.99 4.27 -26.44
N ASP A 77 10.91 3.53 -26.29
CA ASP A 77 9.59 4.05 -26.65
C ASP A 77 9.08 5.07 -25.63
N GLU A 78 7.90 5.63 -25.86
CA GLU A 78 7.31 6.67 -25.02
C GLU A 78 7.02 6.17 -23.60
N GLU A 79 6.49 4.95 -23.46
CA GLU A 79 6.16 4.34 -22.16
C GLU A 79 7.42 4.04 -21.36
N GLU A 80 8.44 3.49 -21.99
CA GLU A 80 9.75 3.21 -21.39
C GLU A 80 10.47 4.49 -20.94
N GLN A 81 10.38 5.55 -21.77
CA GLN A 81 10.99 6.84 -21.42
C GLN A 81 10.27 7.48 -20.24
N GLU A 82 8.93 7.48 -20.21
CA GLU A 82 8.15 7.99 -19.08
C GLU A 82 8.43 7.20 -17.79
N LEU A 83 8.53 5.87 -17.89
CA LEU A 83 8.88 5.02 -16.77
C LEU A 83 10.29 5.33 -16.25
N LEU A 84 11.28 5.43 -17.14
CA LEU A 84 12.65 5.77 -16.77
C LEU A 84 12.72 7.14 -16.07
N ASP A 85 12.01 8.14 -16.58
CA ASP A 85 11.96 9.48 -15.97
C ASP A 85 11.39 9.42 -14.54
N LYS A 86 10.32 8.65 -14.31
CA LYS A 86 9.76 8.42 -12.97
C LYS A 86 10.76 7.70 -12.06
N LEU A 87 11.40 6.64 -12.54
CA LEU A 87 12.40 5.89 -11.77
C LEU A 87 13.61 6.75 -11.38
N LEU A 88 14.01 7.71 -12.22
CA LEU A 88 15.11 8.63 -11.93
C LEU A 88 14.80 9.61 -10.78
N THR A 89 13.53 9.90 -10.52
CA THR A 89 13.12 10.73 -9.37
C THR A 89 13.22 10.01 -8.02
N CYS A 90 13.37 8.68 -8.02
CA CYS A 90 13.44 7.88 -6.81
C CYS A 90 14.86 7.86 -6.23
N THR A 91 15.13 8.73 -5.25
CA THR A 91 16.43 8.81 -4.57
C THR A 91 16.42 8.07 -3.22
N PRO A 92 17.59 7.64 -2.71
CA PRO A 92 17.68 7.03 -1.38
C PRO A 92 17.09 7.91 -0.26
N GLU A 93 17.25 9.23 -0.36
CA GLU A 93 16.70 10.19 0.59
C GLU A 93 15.18 10.19 0.57
N LEU A 94 14.55 10.07 -0.61
CA LEU A 94 13.11 9.93 -0.75
C LEU A 94 12.60 8.64 -0.07
N PHE A 95 13.28 7.51 -0.25
CA PHE A 95 12.90 6.25 0.40
C PHE A 95 13.00 6.35 1.92
N GLU A 96 14.07 6.96 2.44
CA GLU A 96 14.26 7.14 3.87
C GLU A 96 13.19 8.07 4.45
N GLN A 97 12.87 9.16 3.75
CA GLN A 97 11.80 10.07 4.13
C GLN A 97 10.44 9.35 4.16
N LEU A 98 10.03 8.71 3.07
CA LEU A 98 8.74 8.04 2.98
C LEU A 98 8.62 6.89 4.00
N SER A 99 9.70 6.15 4.26
CA SER A 99 9.71 5.11 5.29
C SER A 99 9.44 5.67 6.69
N ASN A 100 10.01 6.82 7.02
CA ASN A 100 9.79 7.46 8.33
C ASN A 100 8.40 8.11 8.40
N ASP A 101 7.97 8.76 7.32
CA ASP A 101 6.68 9.44 7.21
C ASP A 101 5.53 8.45 7.29
N VAL A 102 5.60 7.30 6.59
CA VAL A 102 4.53 6.29 6.60
C VAL A 102 4.40 5.61 7.97
N GLU A 103 5.50 5.38 8.68
CA GLU A 103 5.46 4.86 10.06
C GLU A 103 4.87 5.87 11.04
N ARG A 104 5.08 7.18 10.81
CA ARG A 104 4.39 8.24 11.54
C ARG A 104 2.91 8.29 11.18
N ALA A 105 2.56 8.19 9.90
CA ALA A 105 1.18 8.18 9.42
C ALA A 105 0.39 7.02 10.06
N LYS A 106 0.95 5.80 10.07
CA LYS A 106 0.35 4.65 10.76
C LYS A 106 0.10 4.91 12.26
N ARG A 107 1.02 5.60 12.95
CA ARG A 107 0.83 5.99 14.36
C ARG A 107 -0.28 7.01 14.56
N ILE A 108 -0.38 8.01 13.67
CA ILE A 108 -1.47 9.00 13.69
C ILE A 108 -2.82 8.29 13.57
N LEU A 109 -2.97 7.45 12.55
CA LEU A 109 -4.20 6.69 12.27
C LEU A 109 -4.63 5.75 13.40
N ARG A 110 -3.69 5.30 14.24
CA ARG A 110 -3.93 4.39 15.37
C ARG A 110 -4.02 5.10 16.73
N SER A 111 -4.09 6.43 16.74
CA SER A 111 -4.08 7.23 17.97
C SER A 111 -5.18 8.29 17.98
N GLN A 112 -5.30 9.04 19.09
CA GLN A 112 -6.23 10.16 19.18
C GLN A 112 -5.91 11.31 18.20
N ALA A 113 -4.68 11.36 17.67
CA ALA A 113 -4.31 12.32 16.63
C ALA A 113 -5.09 12.12 15.32
N PHE A 114 -5.70 10.96 15.12
CA PHE A 114 -6.62 10.70 14.01
C PHE A 114 -7.76 11.73 13.91
N TYR A 115 -8.22 12.29 15.04
CA TYR A 115 -9.32 13.25 15.06
C TYR A 115 -8.90 14.69 14.73
N ASP A 116 -7.61 14.94 14.57
CA ASP A 116 -7.07 16.19 14.06
C ASP A 116 -7.03 16.13 12.52
N ILE A 117 -7.77 17.02 11.87
CA ILE A 117 -8.00 16.99 10.43
C ILE A 117 -6.69 17.18 9.66
N ASP A 118 -5.82 18.10 10.09
CA ASP A 118 -4.57 18.39 9.41
C ASP A 118 -3.61 17.20 9.52
N GLN A 119 -3.60 16.53 10.68
CA GLN A 119 -2.81 15.33 10.87
C GLN A 119 -3.34 14.14 10.08
N LEU A 120 -4.66 13.98 9.99
CA LEU A 120 -5.30 12.93 9.20
C LEU A 120 -5.04 13.12 7.70
N GLU A 121 -5.19 14.33 7.19
CA GLU A 121 -4.91 14.66 5.79
C GLU A 121 -3.44 14.37 5.45
N TRP A 122 -2.51 14.84 6.28
CA TRP A 122 -1.09 14.57 6.11
C TRP A 122 -0.80 13.06 6.10
N ALA A 123 -1.33 12.32 7.08
CA ALA A 123 -1.12 10.87 7.18
C ALA A 123 -1.66 10.14 5.95
N THR A 124 -2.85 10.51 5.47
CA THR A 124 -3.48 9.92 4.28
C THR A 124 -2.65 10.18 3.03
N ASN A 125 -2.14 11.40 2.87
CA ASN A 125 -1.26 11.75 1.75
C ASN A 125 0.06 10.96 1.79
N CYS A 126 0.65 10.73 2.98
CA CYS A 126 1.83 9.87 3.12
C CYS A 126 1.55 8.43 2.67
N LEU A 127 0.36 7.87 2.99
CA LEU A 127 -0.01 6.53 2.52
C LEU A 127 -0.11 6.50 0.98
N HIS A 128 -0.77 7.49 0.36
CA HIS A 128 -0.87 7.59 -1.10
C HIS A 128 0.50 7.71 -1.78
N GLN A 129 1.38 8.58 -1.30
CA GLN A 129 2.73 8.74 -1.84
C GLN A 129 3.54 7.45 -1.74
N THR A 130 3.42 6.74 -0.61
CA THR A 130 4.10 5.46 -0.40
C THR A 130 3.57 4.39 -1.35
N MET A 131 2.25 4.32 -1.58
CA MET A 131 1.65 3.41 -2.55
C MET A 131 2.07 3.71 -3.99
N THR A 132 2.20 4.98 -4.37
CA THR A 132 2.73 5.40 -5.68
C THR A 132 4.17 4.89 -5.87
N LEU A 133 5.02 5.01 -4.84
CA LEU A 133 6.38 4.49 -4.88
C LEU A 133 6.40 2.95 -5.00
N ILE A 134 5.56 2.25 -4.24
CA ILE A 134 5.43 0.79 -4.33
C ILE A 134 5.00 0.38 -5.74
N SER A 135 3.97 1.03 -6.29
CA SER A 135 3.44 0.78 -7.63
C SER A 135 4.52 0.94 -8.69
N LEU A 136 5.39 1.95 -8.55
CA LEU A 136 6.50 2.14 -9.49
C LEU A 136 7.50 0.97 -9.48
N GLY A 137 7.76 0.35 -8.33
CA GLY A 137 8.61 -0.86 -8.23
C GLY A 137 7.97 -2.15 -8.78
N TYR A 138 6.67 -2.12 -9.10
CA TYR A 138 5.91 -3.24 -9.65
C TYR A 138 5.17 -2.87 -10.94
N TYR A 139 5.56 -1.78 -11.61
CA TYR A 139 4.95 -1.32 -12.85
C TYR A 139 4.81 -2.47 -13.87
N PRO A 140 3.68 -2.60 -14.60
CA PRO A 140 2.54 -1.68 -14.63
C PRO A 140 1.48 -1.90 -13.54
N ALA A 141 1.69 -2.85 -12.61
CA ALA A 141 0.75 -3.09 -11.53
C ALA A 141 0.73 -1.91 -10.56
N GLN A 142 -0.46 -1.57 -10.07
CA GLN A 142 -0.68 -0.46 -9.15
C GLN A 142 -1.40 -0.92 -7.89
N ILE A 143 -1.02 -0.32 -6.77
CA ILE A 143 -1.78 -0.34 -5.54
C ILE A 143 -2.24 1.08 -5.24
N CYS A 144 -3.52 1.24 -4.93
CA CYS A 144 -4.10 2.51 -4.54
C CYS A 144 -5.30 2.25 -3.63
N PHE A 145 -5.63 3.25 -2.80
CA PHE A 145 -6.94 3.26 -2.19
C PHE A 145 -7.97 3.58 -3.27
N PRO A 146 -9.04 2.78 -3.41
CA PRO A 146 -10.10 3.12 -4.34
C PRO A 146 -10.69 4.48 -3.94
N PRO A 147 -11.02 5.34 -4.91
CA PRO A 147 -11.65 6.61 -4.61
C PRO A 147 -12.94 6.36 -3.83
N ILE A 148 -13.11 7.10 -2.73
CA ILE A 148 -14.37 7.14 -1.97
C ILE A 148 -15.39 7.80 -2.90
N GLU A 149 -16.20 6.97 -3.59
CA GLU A 149 -17.21 7.30 -4.60
C GLU A 149 -17.40 8.80 -4.92
N THR A 150 -16.86 9.24 -6.06
CA THR A 150 -17.39 10.35 -6.87
C THR A 150 -16.91 10.17 -8.31
N ASP A 151 -17.72 9.50 -9.16
CA ASP A 151 -17.64 9.51 -10.64
C ASP A 151 -16.23 9.51 -11.30
N ILE A 152 -15.31 8.60 -10.92
CA ILE A 152 -14.03 8.46 -11.64
C ILE A 152 -13.97 7.13 -12.39
N VAL A 153 -14.12 7.23 -13.71
CA VAL A 153 -13.80 6.20 -14.68
C VAL A 153 -12.27 5.97 -14.65
N TYR A 154 -11.83 4.72 -14.47
CA TYR A 154 -10.45 4.34 -14.75
C TYR A 154 -10.11 4.71 -16.20
N LYS A 155 -9.18 5.65 -16.40
CA LYS A 155 -8.55 5.87 -17.70
C LYS A 155 -7.35 4.95 -17.84
#